data_AF-E8LHV0-F1
#
_entry.id   AF-E8LHV0-F1
#
_cell.length_a   1.000
_cell.length_b   1.000
_cell.length_c   1.000
_cell.angle_alpha   90.00
_cell.angle_beta   90.00
_cell.angle_gamma   90.00
#
_symmetry.space_group_name_H-M   'P 1'
#
loop_
_entity.id
_entity.type
_entity.pdbx_description
1 polymer ?
#
loop_
_entity_poly.entity_id
_entity_poly.type
_entity_poly.pdbx_seq_one_letter_code
_entity_poly.pdbx_strand_id
1 'polypeptide(L)'
;MENNRYYKLSEIKARHFWERGKLCGIPEKEISKIFHEIVVKSDELSVFIKNNLNDDFPKDISEPILQNIMKKTQELKTFVVAGVNNND
;
A
#
# COMPACT_ATOMS: atom_id res chain seq x y z
N MET A 1 -3.90 -28.10 -0.79
CA MET A 1 -4.77 -27.66 0.31
C MET A 1 -4.80 -26.15 0.30
N GLU A 2 -5.94 -25.55 -0.04
CA GLU A 2 -6.10 -24.11 -0.10
C GLU A 2 -6.23 -23.56 1.32
N ASN A 3 -5.19 -22.85 1.80
CA ASN A 3 -5.24 -22.17 3.08
C ASN A 3 -6.13 -20.93 2.94
N ASN A 4 -7.46 -21.10 3.11
CA ASN A 4 -8.40 -19.99 3.27
C ASN A 4 -8.22 -19.35 4.64
N ARG A 5 -7.14 -18.57 4.79
CA ARG A 5 -6.94 -17.69 5.93
C ARG A 5 -7.76 -16.41 5.69
N TYR A 6 -8.84 -16.26 6.44
CA TYR A 6 -9.59 -15.01 6.51
C TYR A 6 -8.78 -14.03 7.34
N TYR A 7 -8.17 -13.05 6.68
CA TYR A 7 -7.40 -12.00 7.34
C TYR A 7 -8.32 -10.83 7.70
N LYS A 8 -8.17 -10.29 8.90
CA LYS A 8 -8.65 -8.93 9.22
C LYS A 8 -7.87 -7.93 8.38
N LEU A 9 -8.46 -6.77 8.08
CA LEU A 9 -7.77 -5.69 7.35
C LEU A 9 -6.41 -5.33 7.98
N SER A 10 -6.33 -5.31 9.31
CA SER A 10 -5.10 -5.05 10.05
C SER A 10 -3.99 -6.09 9.84
N GLU A 11 -4.35 -7.30 9.44
CA GLU A 11 -3.44 -8.43 9.23
C GLU A 11 -2.94 -8.52 7.79
N ILE A 12 -3.62 -7.84 6.85
CA ILE A 12 -3.23 -7.82 5.44
C ILE A 12 -1.93 -7.01 5.26
N LYS A 13 -0.97 -7.62 4.56
CA LYS A 13 0.39 -7.09 4.30
C LYS A 13 0.73 -7.23 2.81
N ALA A 14 1.69 -6.45 2.33
CA ALA A 14 2.14 -6.47 0.93
C ALA A 14 2.49 -7.88 0.41
N ARG A 15 3.16 -8.70 1.24
CA ARG A 15 3.47 -10.10 0.92
C ARG A 15 2.24 -10.94 0.54
N HIS A 16 1.08 -10.68 1.14
CA HIS A 16 -0.13 -11.45 0.84
C HIS A 16 -0.63 -11.13 -0.57
N PHE A 17 -0.57 -9.87 -0.99
CA PHE A 17 -0.88 -9.47 -2.37
C PHE A 17 0.14 -10.03 -3.36
N TRP A 18 1.42 -10.02 -3.00
CA TRP A 18 2.48 -10.61 -3.82
C TRP A 18 2.26 -12.11 -4.06
N GLU A 19 2.09 -12.88 -2.99
CA GLU A 19 1.83 -14.32 -3.03
C GLU A 19 0.56 -14.64 -3.83
N ARG A 20 -0.53 -13.88 -3.59
CA ARG A 20 -1.78 -14.08 -4.33
C ARG A 20 -1.66 -13.70 -5.80
N GLY A 21 -0.97 -12.62 -6.15
CA GLY A 21 -0.73 -12.26 -7.55
C GLY A 21 0.03 -13.35 -8.30
N LYS A 22 1.06 -13.94 -7.67
CA LYS A 22 1.80 -15.09 -8.22
C LYS A 22 0.89 -16.31 -8.43
N LEU A 23 0.03 -16.63 -7.46
CA LEU A 23 -0.93 -17.74 -7.58
C LEU A 23 -1.97 -17.51 -8.68
N CYS A 24 -2.33 -16.25 -8.92
CA CYS A 24 -3.23 -15.86 -10.01
C CYS A 24 -2.52 -15.78 -11.39
N GLY A 25 -1.22 -16.09 -11.46
CA GLY A 25 -0.46 -16.04 -12.72
C GLY A 25 -0.10 -14.63 -13.20
N ILE A 26 -0.17 -13.62 -12.33
CA ILE A 26 0.26 -12.26 -12.67
C ILE A 26 1.79 -12.23 -12.71
N PRO A 27 2.41 -11.72 -13.80
CA PRO A 27 3.86 -11.58 -13.85
C PRO A 27 4.40 -10.74 -12.68
N GLU A 28 5.48 -11.18 -12.04
CA GLU A 28 6.06 -10.50 -10.86
C GLU A 28 6.41 -9.03 -11.14
N LYS A 29 6.85 -8.73 -12.37
CA LYS A 29 7.12 -7.36 -12.83
C LYS A 29 5.87 -6.46 -12.78
N GLU A 30 4.70 -6.99 -13.14
CA GLU A 30 3.45 -6.23 -13.09
C GLU A 30 2.97 -6.02 -11.65
N ILE A 31 3.13 -7.02 -10.78
CA ILE A 31 2.83 -6.87 -9.34
C ILE A 31 3.73 -5.79 -8.73
N SER A 32 5.03 -5.84 -9.03
CA SER A 32 6.01 -4.85 -8.57
C SER A 32 5.69 -3.45 -9.09
N LYS A 33 5.33 -3.34 -10.38
CA LYS A 33 4.90 -2.07 -10.99
C LYS A 33 3.69 -1.47 -10.27
N ILE A 34 2.65 -2.26 -9.98
CA ILE A 34 1.48 -1.80 -9.24
C ILE A 34 1.87 -1.28 -7.85
N PHE A 35 2.74 -2.00 -7.14
CA PHE A 35 3.20 -1.55 -5.83
C PHE A 35 3.97 -0.23 -5.92
N HIS A 36 4.81 -0.08 -6.94
CA HIS A 36 5.57 1.16 -7.17
C HIS A 36 4.64 2.34 -7.50
N GLU A 37 3.64 2.13 -8.36
CA GLU A 37 2.64 3.15 -8.70
C GLU A 37 1.84 3.59 -7.48
N ILE A 38 1.45 2.66 -6.61
CA ILE A 38 0.75 2.99 -5.35
C ILE A 38 1.64 3.85 -4.45
N VAL A 39 2.92 3.51 -4.31
CA VAL A 39 3.87 4.30 -3.50
C VAL A 39 4.00 5.72 -4.06
N VAL A 40 4.23 5.87 -5.37
CA VAL A 40 4.35 7.19 -6.02
C VAL A 40 3.09 8.04 -5.83
N LYS A 41 1.90 7.47 -6.13
CA LYS A 41 0.62 8.18 -5.96
C LYS A 41 0.33 8.54 -4.51
N SER A 42 0.79 7.74 -3.56
CA SER A 42 0.60 8.02 -2.13
C SER A 42 1.47 9.18 -1.66
N ASP A 43 2.68 9.35 -2.18
CA ASP A 43 3.54 10.49 -1.87
C ASP A 43 2.87 11.80 -2.34
N GLU A 44 2.23 11.78 -3.52
CA GLU A 44 1.44 12.90 -4.08
C GLU A 44 0.14 13.20 -3.29
N LEU A 45 -0.45 12.18 -2.66
CA LEU A 45 -1.73 12.30 -1.96
C LEU A 45 -1.67 13.30 -0.79
N SER A 46 -0.55 13.37 -0.07
CA SER A 46 -0.38 14.28 1.06
C SER A 46 -0.50 15.76 0.63
N VAL A 47 0.11 16.09 -0.51
CA VAL A 47 0.06 17.42 -1.12
C VAL A 47 -1.34 17.70 -1.67
N PHE A 48 -1.95 16.71 -2.33
CA PHE A 48 -3.29 16.85 -2.87
C PHE A 48 -4.32 17.15 -1.77
N ILE A 49 -4.32 16.38 -0.68
CA ILE A 49 -5.26 16.58 0.43
C ILE A 49 -5.05 17.94 1.08
N LYS A 50 -3.79 18.35 1.34
CA LYS A 50 -3.50 19.68 1.89
C LYS A 50 -4.06 20.81 1.03
N ASN A 51 -4.06 20.65 -0.30
CA ASN A 51 -4.50 21.69 -1.22
C ASN A 51 -6.01 21.66 -1.53
N ASN A 52 -6.71 20.57 -1.25
CA ASN A 52 -8.10 20.36 -1.68
C ASN A 52 -9.07 20.06 -0.53
N LEU A 53 -8.58 19.78 0.67
CA LEU A 53 -9.43 19.61 1.84
C LEU A 53 -9.83 20.99 2.37
N ASN A 54 -11.13 21.24 2.48
CA ASN A 54 -11.65 22.46 3.09
C ASN A 54 -11.17 22.58 4.55
N ASP A 55 -10.81 23.79 4.99
CA ASP A 55 -10.38 24.09 6.36
C ASP A 55 -11.46 23.75 7.40
N ASP A 56 -12.74 23.78 7.01
CA ASP A 56 -13.88 23.41 7.87
C ASP A 56 -14.08 21.90 8.01
N PHE A 57 -13.30 21.06 7.30
CA PHE A 57 -13.47 19.62 7.38
C PHE A 57 -13.02 19.08 8.75
N PRO A 58 -13.79 18.18 9.40
CA PRO A 58 -13.43 17.67 10.72
C PRO A 58 -12.09 16.92 10.73
N LYS A 59 -11.11 17.46 11.47
CA LYS A 59 -9.75 16.92 11.58
C LYS A 59 -9.71 15.55 12.26
N ASP A 60 -10.61 15.32 13.21
CA ASP A 60 -10.80 14.04 13.89
C ASP A 60 -11.21 12.91 12.94
N ILE A 61 -11.72 13.22 11.75
CA ILE A 61 -11.99 12.26 10.69
C ILE A 61 -10.82 12.17 9.72
N SER A 62 -10.32 13.31 9.19
CA SER A 62 -9.31 13.29 8.13
C SER A 62 -7.93 12.84 8.59
N GLU A 63 -7.47 13.26 9.77
CA GLU A 63 -6.16 12.92 10.30
C GLU A 63 -5.94 11.42 10.50
N PRO A 64 -6.83 10.66 11.18
CA PRO A 64 -6.60 9.23 11.37
C PRO A 64 -6.64 8.43 10.06
N ILE A 65 -7.41 8.88 9.07
CA ILE A 65 -7.43 8.27 7.74
C ILE A 65 -6.08 8.51 7.05
N LEU A 66 -5.61 9.77 7.03
CA LEU A 66 -4.36 10.14 6.38
C LEU A 66 -3.17 9.44 7.05
N GLN A 67 -3.11 9.43 8.38
CA GLN A 67 -2.06 8.75 9.14
C GLN A 67 -2.00 7.25 8.82
N ASN A 68 -3.16 6.58 8.74
CA ASN A 68 -3.20 5.16 8.41
C ASN A 68 -2.77 4.89 6.96
N ILE A 69 -3.17 5.73 6.00
CA ILE A 69 -2.72 5.61 4.62
C ILE A 69 -1.20 5.79 4.54
N MET A 70 -0.66 6.85 5.14
CA MET A 70 0.79 7.11 5.13
C MET A 70 1.58 5.97 5.78
N LYS A 71 1.09 5.43 6.90
CA LYS A 71 1.68 4.26 7.55
C LYS A 71 1.72 3.05 6.61
N LYS A 72 0.60 2.76 5.92
CA LYS A 72 0.51 1.62 5.00
C LYS A 72 1.37 1.80 3.75
N THR A 73 1.45 3.01 3.22
CA THR A 73 2.36 3.35 2.12
C THR A 73 3.82 3.15 2.54
N GLN A 74 4.20 3.56 3.75
CA GLN A 74 5.56 3.36 4.24
C GLN A 74 5.89 1.87 4.41
N GLU A 75 4.97 1.06 4.95
CA GLU A 75 5.10 -0.40 5.02
C GLU A 75 5.31 -1.02 3.62
N LEU A 76 4.56 -0.56 2.62
CA LEU A 76 4.69 -1.01 1.23
C LEU A 76 6.02 -0.56 0.61
N LYS A 77 6.45 0.68 0.82
CA LYS A 77 7.71 1.24 0.32
C LYS A 77 8.89 0.43 0.83
N THR A 78 8.91 0.08 2.12
CA THR A 78 9.92 -0.80 2.70
C THR A 78 9.90 -2.19 2.05
N PHE A 79 8.73 -2.76 1.78
CA PHE A 79 8.62 -4.06 1.12
C PHE A 79 9.17 -4.04 -0.32
N VAL A 80 8.83 -3.00 -1.10
CA VAL A 80 9.31 -2.84 -2.48
C VAL A 80 10.84 -2.69 -2.51
N VAL A 81 11.41 -1.83 -1.66
CA VAL A 81 12.86 -1.61 -1.59
C VAL A 81 13.59 -2.87 -1.13
N ALA A 82 13.07 -3.57 -0.12
CA ALA A 82 13.65 -4.83 0.36
C ALA A 82 13.58 -5.95 -0.70
N GLY A 83 12.55 -5.96 -1.56
CA GLY A 83 12.43 -6.92 -2.66
C GLY A 83 13.43 -6.69 -3.79
N VAL A 84 13.88 -5.44 -4.02
CA VAL A 84 14.91 -5.10 -5.01
C VAL A 84 16.28 -5.64 -4.59
N ASN A 85 16.63 -5.51 -3.30
CA ASN A 85 17.94 -5.93 -2.78
C ASN A 85 18.16 -7.46 -2.69
N ASN A 86 17.16 -8.28 -3.00
CA ASN A 86 17.27 -9.75 -2.98
C ASN A 86 17.29 -10.37 -4.39
N ASN A 87 17.27 -9.53 -5.43
CA ASN A 87 17.31 -9.95 -6.84
C ASN A 87 18.55 -9.44 -7.60
N ASP A 88 19.52 -8.85 -6.89
CA ASP A 88 20.85 -8.50 -7.41
C ASP A 88 21.90 -9.55 -6.98
#